data_AF-A0A815DBP2-F1
#
_entry.id   AF-A0A815DBP2-F1
#
_cell.length_a   1.000
_cell.length_b   1.000
_cell.length_c   1.000
_cell.angle_alpha   90.00
_cell.angle_beta   90.00
_cell.angle_gamma   90.00
#
_symmetry.space_group_name_H-M   'P 1'
#
loop_
_entity.id
_entity.type
_entity.pdbx_description
1 polymer ?
#
loop_
_entity_poly.entity_id
_entity_poly.type
_entity_poly.pdbx_seq_one_letter_code
_entity_poly.pdbx_strand_id
1 'polypeptide(L)'
;MIEQVYYFNPSLSDASFALSCKNVLSKLVRPDRSIIDQILEHDSPDKADIVLPDGRKFVWYFAIGSMINPISIYLRDIIPLMSYPAKCPNHKIVFRAPNGMADIEACPEAEFHGVIHLLSDEQMSRLDAIEATYHRIIINSSNYQEQNHLVYVYKRIVENQLICPPSERYLDIIIKGCDYYKVQSAYINRLKYEQEVVPRKQPHTFQSFTDIPEDVFYSVEELAQHDGNDPGLPLWLSINGKILEYSGLPPVDHPDYELQYRFYPFFKSRCGGREATYVMARTMYEPLYVISSNDNDLCVQHRAAIEDEFYHRINYVQNKKYWKLIGRLRVTNSSL
;
A
#
# COMPACT_ATOMS: atom_id res chain seq x y z
N MET A 1 20.36 -8.22 30.62
CA MET A 1 19.43 -7.28 29.96
C MET A 1 19.95 -7.08 28.56
N ILE A 2 19.28 -7.65 27.55
CA ILE A 2 19.55 -7.29 26.17
C ILE A 2 18.87 -5.92 26.02
N GLU A 3 19.64 -4.86 25.74
CA GLU A 3 19.04 -3.60 25.30
C GLU A 3 18.15 -3.94 24.11
N GLN A 4 16.83 -3.88 24.30
CA GLN A 4 15.92 -3.83 23.18
C GLN A 4 16.27 -2.54 22.45
N VAL A 5 17.04 -2.68 21.37
CA VAL A 5 17.34 -1.58 20.47
C VAL A 5 16.00 -1.22 19.83
N TYR A 6 15.29 -0.28 20.45
CA TYR A 6 14.17 0.37 19.83
C TYR A 6 14.74 1.18 18.66
N TYR A 7 14.79 0.56 17.48
CA TYR A 7 15.19 1.22 16.23
C TYR A 7 14.19 2.31 15.80
N PHE A 8 13.08 2.43 16.52
CA PHE A 8 11.99 3.34 16.27
C PHE A 8 12.08 4.58 17.17
N ASN A 9 11.98 5.77 16.58
CA ASN A 9 11.54 6.95 17.33
C ASN A 9 10.01 7.07 17.17
N PRO A 10 9.20 6.45 18.07
CA PRO A 10 7.75 6.48 17.96
C PRO A 10 7.19 7.89 17.90
N SER A 11 7.82 8.84 18.60
CA SER A 11 7.34 10.21 18.65
C SER A 11 7.30 10.89 17.27
N LEU A 12 8.30 10.64 16.42
CA LEU A 12 8.33 11.22 15.07
C LEU A 12 7.26 10.60 14.18
N SER A 13 7.18 9.27 14.18
CA SER A 13 6.20 8.54 13.39
C SER A 13 4.76 8.87 13.82
N ASP A 14 4.51 9.02 15.12
CA ASP A 14 3.20 9.37 15.67
C ASP A 14 2.81 10.81 15.30
N ALA A 15 3.74 11.76 15.40
CA ALA A 15 3.52 13.14 14.99
C ALA A 15 3.21 13.25 13.48
N SER A 16 4.03 12.61 12.64
CA SER A 16 3.84 12.58 11.18
C SER A 16 2.51 11.92 10.79
N PHE A 17 2.13 10.82 11.45
CA PHE A 17 0.84 10.17 11.25
C PHE A 17 -0.33 11.07 11.64
N ALA A 18 -0.28 11.70 12.82
CA ALA A 18 -1.35 12.59 13.27
C ALA A 18 -1.55 13.77 12.32
N LEU A 19 -0.48 14.39 11.85
CA LEU A 19 -0.55 15.48 10.87
C LEU A 19 -1.09 15.01 9.52
N SER A 20 -0.65 13.84 9.07
CA SER A 20 -1.14 13.22 7.84
C SER A 20 -2.63 12.90 7.91
N CYS A 21 -3.11 12.39 9.05
CA CYS A 21 -4.54 12.19 9.30
C CYS A 21 -5.30 13.50 9.23
N LYS A 22 -4.81 14.58 9.86
CA LYS A 22 -5.43 15.91 9.76
C LYS A 22 -5.52 16.39 8.30
N ASN A 23 -4.45 16.21 7.52
CA ASN A 23 -4.38 16.65 6.12
C ASN A 23 -5.29 15.84 5.18
N VAL A 24 -5.38 14.54 5.39
CA VAL A 24 -6.19 13.63 4.56
C VAL A 24 -7.66 13.70 4.95
N LEU A 25 -7.96 13.54 6.24
CA LEU A 25 -9.33 13.41 6.72
C LEU A 25 -10.12 14.70 6.59
N SER A 26 -9.46 15.87 6.59
CA SER A 26 -10.11 17.15 6.30
C SER A 26 -10.58 17.30 4.84
N LYS A 27 -10.01 16.52 3.92
CA LYS A 27 -10.39 16.51 2.49
C LYS A 27 -11.46 15.46 2.19
N LEU A 28 -11.80 14.60 3.15
CA LEU A 28 -12.80 13.57 2.97
C LEU A 28 -14.20 14.16 3.05
N VAL A 29 -14.92 14.12 1.93
CA VAL A 29 -16.37 14.31 1.92
C VAL A 29 -17.00 13.01 2.40
N ARG A 30 -17.47 12.99 3.64
CA ARG A 30 -18.21 11.85 4.17
C ARG A 30 -19.68 11.95 3.74
N PRO A 31 -20.32 10.83 3.37
CA PRO A 31 -21.74 10.83 3.15
C PRO A 31 -22.47 11.19 4.44
N ASP A 32 -23.67 11.78 4.29
CA ASP A 32 -24.54 12.04 5.42
C ASP A 32 -24.82 10.74 6.18
N ARG A 33 -24.88 10.84 7.51
CA ARG A 33 -25.20 9.74 8.40
C ARG A 33 -26.54 9.11 8.02
N SER A 34 -27.51 9.91 7.58
CA SER A 34 -28.82 9.41 7.11
C SER A 34 -28.71 8.42 5.94
N ILE A 35 -27.79 8.64 5.01
CA ILE A 35 -27.53 7.74 3.87
C ILE A 35 -26.95 6.42 4.37
N ILE A 36 -26.02 6.49 5.32
CA ILE A 36 -25.42 5.31 5.93
C ILE A 36 -26.48 4.49 6.68
N ASP A 37 -27.32 5.16 7.48
CA ASP A 37 -28.38 4.47 8.23
C ASP A 37 -29.39 3.81 7.30
N GLN A 38 -29.78 4.46 6.19
CA GLN A 38 -30.62 3.84 5.13
C GLN A 38 -29.97 2.60 4.50
N ILE A 39 -28.65 2.60 4.32
CA ILE A 39 -27.95 1.40 3.82
C ILE A 39 -28.03 0.28 4.86
N LEU A 40 -27.80 0.61 6.13
CA LEU A 40 -27.78 -0.36 7.22
C LEU A 40 -29.16 -0.96 7.56
N GLU A 41 -30.27 -0.31 7.19
CA GLU A 41 -31.61 -0.89 7.30
C GLU A 41 -31.79 -2.17 6.48
N HIS A 42 -30.94 -2.37 5.46
CA HIS A 42 -30.93 -3.56 4.62
C HIS A 42 -29.79 -4.53 4.95
N ASP A 43 -29.00 -4.25 6.00
CA ASP A 43 -27.89 -5.11 6.41
C ASP A 43 -28.39 -6.44 7.01
N SER A 44 -27.59 -7.49 6.84
CA SER A 44 -27.86 -8.81 7.39
C SER A 44 -26.55 -9.41 7.90
N PRO A 45 -26.47 -9.84 9.17
CA PRO A 45 -25.24 -10.39 9.74
C PRO A 45 -24.79 -11.69 9.04
N ASP A 46 -25.70 -12.38 8.37
CA ASP A 46 -25.43 -13.62 7.63
C ASP A 46 -25.00 -13.37 6.18
N LYS A 47 -24.67 -12.12 5.81
CA LYS A 47 -24.21 -11.75 4.46
C LYS A 47 -23.06 -10.75 4.53
N ALA A 48 -22.09 -10.93 3.63
CA ALA A 48 -20.98 -9.98 3.47
C ALA A 48 -21.28 -8.81 2.52
N ASP A 49 -22.49 -8.79 1.96
CA ASP A 49 -22.99 -7.73 1.09
C ASP A 49 -24.37 -7.25 1.51
N ILE A 50 -24.61 -5.97 1.25
CA ILE A 50 -25.89 -5.29 1.41
C ILE A 50 -26.38 -4.94 0.00
N VAL A 51 -27.59 -5.37 -0.36
CA VAL A 51 -28.21 -5.03 -1.65
C VAL A 51 -29.48 -4.23 -1.37
N LEU A 52 -29.51 -2.99 -1.84
CA LEU A 52 -30.64 -2.10 -1.68
C LEU A 52 -31.77 -2.45 -2.68
N PRO A 53 -33.02 -2.00 -2.43
CA PRO A 53 -34.14 -2.21 -3.36
C PRO A 53 -33.91 -1.66 -4.78
N ASP A 54 -33.06 -0.63 -4.92
CA ASP A 54 -32.69 -0.04 -6.21
C ASP A 54 -31.55 -0.78 -6.93
N GLY A 55 -31.04 -1.87 -6.34
CA GLY A 55 -29.97 -2.70 -6.90
C GLY A 55 -28.55 -2.23 -6.56
N ARG A 56 -28.38 -1.09 -5.88
CA ARG A 56 -27.04 -0.70 -5.39
C ARG A 56 -26.53 -1.72 -4.37
N LYS A 57 -25.23 -2.01 -4.48
CA LYS A 57 -24.54 -2.99 -3.64
C LYS A 57 -23.44 -2.34 -2.80
N PHE A 58 -23.35 -2.79 -1.55
CA PHE A 58 -22.30 -2.44 -0.60
C PHE A 58 -21.69 -3.70 -0.02
N VAL A 59 -20.44 -3.61 0.43
CA VAL A 59 -19.63 -4.77 0.80
C VAL A 59 -18.95 -4.50 2.14
N TRP A 60 -19.05 -5.47 3.05
CA TRP A 60 -18.28 -5.48 4.27
C TRP A 60 -16.91 -6.12 4.02
N TYR A 61 -15.86 -5.33 4.21
CA TYR A 61 -14.48 -5.72 3.97
C TYR A 61 -13.67 -5.67 5.27
N PHE A 62 -13.10 -6.81 5.68
CA PHE A 62 -12.20 -6.91 6.83
C PHE A 62 -10.75 -6.67 6.41
N ALA A 63 -10.24 -5.48 6.72
CA ALA A 63 -8.84 -5.15 6.56
C ALA A 63 -7.97 -5.76 7.68
N ILE A 64 -6.89 -6.42 7.27
CA ILE A 64 -5.93 -7.12 8.16
C ILE A 64 -4.48 -6.62 8.02
N GLY A 65 -4.20 -5.86 6.97
CA GLY A 65 -2.87 -5.35 6.63
C GLY A 65 -2.85 -3.83 6.54
N SER A 66 -2.13 -3.27 5.56
CA SER A 66 -2.03 -1.81 5.42
C SER A 66 -3.36 -1.10 5.24
N MET A 67 -4.40 -1.77 4.75
CA MET A 67 -5.74 -1.18 4.58
C MET A 67 -6.43 -0.83 5.91
N ILE A 68 -5.97 -1.35 7.05
CA ILE A 68 -6.42 -0.92 8.38
C ILE A 68 -6.10 0.56 8.59
N ASN A 69 -5.04 1.07 7.97
CA ASN A 69 -4.58 2.43 8.17
C ASN A 69 -5.43 3.42 7.34
N PRO A 70 -6.05 4.44 7.98
CA PRO A 70 -6.99 5.36 7.31
C PRO A 70 -6.34 6.20 6.21
N ILE A 71 -5.04 6.48 6.34
CA ILE A 71 -4.27 7.15 5.29
C ILE A 71 -4.01 6.19 4.13
N SER A 72 -3.55 4.98 4.44
CA SER A 72 -3.12 4.03 3.42
C SER A 72 -4.27 3.60 2.51
N ILE A 73 -5.48 3.42 3.06
CA ILE A 73 -6.69 3.13 2.28
C ILE A 73 -7.11 4.36 1.43
N TYR A 74 -7.04 5.57 2.00
CA TYR A 74 -7.33 6.81 1.27
C TYR A 74 -6.38 7.06 0.10
N LEU A 75 -5.08 6.83 0.29
CA LEU A 75 -4.06 7.05 -0.75
C LEU A 75 -4.24 6.11 -1.95
N ARG A 76 -5.07 5.08 -1.82
CA ARG A 76 -5.48 4.14 -2.88
C ARG A 76 -6.85 4.47 -3.47
N ASP A 77 -7.35 5.67 -3.20
CA ASP A 77 -8.64 6.18 -3.67
C ASP A 77 -9.84 5.32 -3.24
N ILE A 78 -9.74 4.74 -2.03
CA ILE A 78 -10.81 4.00 -1.35
C ILE A 78 -11.24 4.81 -0.12
N ILE A 79 -12.54 5.11 -0.04
CA ILE A 79 -13.11 5.95 1.02
C ILE A 79 -14.25 5.19 1.69
N PRO A 80 -13.97 4.44 2.77
CA PRO A 80 -15.02 3.71 3.47
C PRO A 80 -16.18 4.61 3.91
N LEU A 81 -17.41 4.14 3.74
CA LEU A 81 -18.61 4.79 4.26
C LEU A 81 -18.64 4.71 5.80
N MET A 82 -18.16 3.59 6.33
CA MET A 82 -18.07 3.31 7.75
C MET A 82 -16.83 2.47 8.04
N SER A 83 -16.31 2.55 9.26
CA SER A 83 -15.27 1.63 9.72
C SER A 83 -15.39 1.39 11.23
N TYR A 84 -15.14 0.16 11.68
CA TYR A 84 -15.11 -0.18 13.10
C TYR A 84 -14.13 -1.33 13.40
N PRO A 85 -13.55 -1.40 14.61
CA PRO A 85 -12.64 -2.48 14.98
C PRO A 85 -13.40 -3.78 15.22
N ALA A 86 -12.79 -4.91 14.85
CA ALA A 86 -13.38 -6.24 15.00
C ALA A 86 -12.30 -7.30 15.24
N LYS A 87 -12.75 -8.52 15.58
CA LYS A 87 -11.94 -9.74 15.71
C LYS A 87 -12.49 -10.84 14.80
N CYS A 88 -11.61 -11.72 14.34
CA CYS A 88 -11.94 -12.92 13.58
C CYS A 88 -11.49 -14.16 14.35
N PRO A 89 -12.42 -15.02 14.81
CA PRO A 89 -12.08 -16.27 15.46
C PRO A 89 -11.65 -17.34 14.46
N ASN A 90 -10.96 -18.36 14.97
CA ASN A 90 -10.50 -19.55 14.24
C ASN A 90 -9.52 -19.26 13.09
N HIS A 91 -8.87 -18.10 13.13
CA HIS A 91 -7.88 -17.68 12.17
C HIS A 91 -6.74 -16.96 12.87
N LYS A 92 -5.54 -17.07 12.30
CA LYS A 92 -4.38 -16.27 12.69
C LYS A 92 -3.91 -15.44 11.51
N ILE A 93 -3.35 -14.27 11.80
CA ILE A 93 -2.60 -13.50 10.82
C ILE A 93 -1.22 -14.13 10.64
N VAL A 94 -0.75 -14.22 9.41
CA VAL A 94 0.62 -14.60 9.06
C VAL A 94 1.19 -13.57 8.09
N PHE A 95 2.53 -13.50 8.01
CA PHE A 95 3.23 -12.63 7.08
C PHE A 95 4.03 -13.48 6.10
N ARG A 96 3.84 -13.27 4.79
CA ARG A 96 4.42 -14.14 3.76
C ARG A 96 5.42 -13.44 2.85
N ALA A 97 6.37 -14.22 2.35
CA ALA A 97 7.41 -13.81 1.43
C ALA A 97 6.88 -13.22 0.11
N PRO A 98 7.65 -12.36 -0.57
CA PRO A 98 9.01 -11.92 -0.19
C PRO A 98 9.05 -10.75 0.81
N ASN A 99 7.94 -10.01 0.99
CA ASN A 99 7.96 -8.71 1.68
C ASN A 99 7.28 -8.73 3.04
N GLY A 100 6.94 -9.91 3.56
CA GLY A 100 6.19 -10.07 4.81
C GLY A 100 4.84 -9.39 4.76
N MET A 101 4.08 -9.62 3.68
CA MET A 101 2.74 -9.07 3.51
C MET A 101 1.74 -9.90 4.31
N ALA A 102 0.73 -9.24 4.90
CA ALA A 102 -0.30 -9.91 5.68
C ALA A 102 -1.09 -10.91 4.83
N ASP A 103 -1.43 -12.03 5.45
CA ASP A 103 -2.29 -13.08 4.95
C ASP A 103 -2.93 -13.79 6.16
N ILE A 104 -3.85 -14.72 5.92
CA ILE A 104 -4.54 -15.47 6.98
C ILE A 104 -4.43 -16.98 6.79
N GLU A 105 -4.39 -17.68 7.92
CA GLU A 105 -4.48 -19.13 7.98
C GLU A 105 -5.59 -19.54 8.93
N ALA A 106 -6.32 -20.58 8.57
CA ALA A 106 -7.23 -21.23 9.49
C ALA A 106 -6.41 -21.79 10.67
N CYS A 107 -6.81 -21.43 11.89
CA CYS A 107 -6.16 -21.87 13.11
C CYS A 107 -7.21 -21.90 14.21
N PRO A 108 -7.78 -23.08 14.52
CA PRO A 108 -8.75 -23.23 15.60
C PRO A 108 -8.21 -22.58 16.87
N GLU A 109 -9.10 -21.94 17.64
CA GLU A 109 -8.79 -21.27 18.92
C GLU A 109 -7.90 -20.02 18.82
N ALA A 110 -7.36 -19.71 17.64
CA ALA A 110 -6.67 -18.45 17.41
C ALA A 110 -7.66 -17.35 17.00
N GLU A 111 -7.26 -16.11 17.22
CA GLU A 111 -7.95 -14.94 16.69
C GLU A 111 -6.96 -13.87 16.22
N PHE A 112 -7.38 -13.12 15.20
CA PHE A 112 -6.73 -11.87 14.81
C PHE A 112 -7.73 -10.71 14.88
N HIS A 113 -7.21 -9.48 14.97
CA HIS A 113 -8.01 -8.27 15.03
C HIS A 113 -7.65 -7.39 13.84
N GLY A 114 -8.57 -6.50 13.48
CA GLY A 114 -8.36 -5.51 12.43
C GLY A 114 -9.55 -4.57 12.35
N VAL A 115 -9.86 -4.10 11.15
CA VAL A 115 -10.94 -3.12 10.92
C VAL A 115 -11.86 -3.58 9.81
N ILE A 116 -13.16 -3.54 10.07
CA ILE A 116 -14.18 -3.76 9.06
C ILE A 116 -14.56 -2.41 8.44
N HIS A 117 -14.55 -2.36 7.12
CA HIS A 117 -14.95 -1.21 6.31
C HIS A 117 -16.23 -1.52 5.55
N LEU A 118 -17.15 -0.57 5.49
CA LEU A 118 -18.28 -0.61 4.55
C LEU A 118 -17.89 0.12 3.26
N LEU A 119 -17.82 -0.60 2.15
CA LEU A 119 -17.42 -0.06 0.84
C LEU A 119 -18.59 -0.11 -0.15
N SER A 120 -18.62 0.80 -1.11
CA SER A 120 -19.49 0.63 -2.28
C SER A 120 -18.93 -0.46 -3.22
N ASP A 121 -19.77 -1.01 -4.08
CA ASP A 121 -19.34 -1.99 -5.10
C ASP A 121 -18.24 -1.46 -6.03
N GLU A 122 -18.28 -0.17 -6.37
CA GLU A 122 -17.23 0.49 -7.15
C GLU A 122 -15.89 0.51 -6.41
N GLN A 123 -15.90 0.88 -5.12
CA GLN A 123 -14.70 0.88 -4.30
C GLN A 123 -14.14 -0.52 -4.09
N MET A 124 -15.03 -1.50 -3.91
CA MET A 124 -14.64 -2.91 -3.80
C MET A 124 -13.98 -3.40 -5.10
N SER A 125 -14.52 -3.02 -6.26
CA SER A 125 -13.94 -3.36 -7.57
C SER A 125 -12.54 -2.75 -7.76
N ARG A 126 -12.33 -1.51 -7.28
CA ARG A 126 -10.99 -0.89 -7.26
C ARG A 126 -10.03 -1.65 -6.35
N LEU A 127 -10.51 -2.06 -5.18
CA LEU A 127 -9.71 -2.84 -4.23
C LEU A 127 -9.33 -4.22 -4.81
N ASP A 128 -10.25 -4.90 -5.49
CA ASP A 128 -9.97 -6.15 -6.21
C ASP A 128 -8.84 -5.98 -7.24
N ALA A 129 -8.82 -4.87 -7.97
CA ALA A 129 -7.75 -4.57 -8.93
C ALA A 129 -6.39 -4.32 -8.25
N ILE A 130 -6.39 -3.75 -7.04
CA ILE A 130 -5.17 -3.54 -6.24
C ILE A 130 -4.66 -4.87 -5.67
N GLU A 131 -5.58 -5.70 -5.17
CA GLU A 131 -5.29 -6.96 -4.49
C GLU A 131 -5.24 -8.15 -5.48
N ALA A 132 -4.84 -7.94 -6.73
CA ALA A 132 -4.86 -8.94 -7.81
C ALA A 132 -4.05 -10.24 -7.54
N THR A 133 -3.27 -10.30 -6.46
CA THR A 133 -2.54 -11.51 -6.01
C THR A 133 -3.25 -12.27 -4.88
N TYR A 134 -4.41 -11.78 -4.46
CA TYR A 134 -5.28 -12.32 -3.44
C TYR A 134 -6.63 -12.68 -4.07
N HIS A 135 -7.39 -13.54 -3.38
CA HIS A 135 -8.79 -13.76 -3.64
C HIS A 135 -9.60 -13.45 -2.38
N ARG A 136 -10.86 -13.10 -2.56
CA ARG A 136 -11.76 -12.87 -1.44
C ARG A 136 -12.30 -14.18 -0.91
N ILE A 137 -12.31 -14.31 0.41
CA ILE A 137 -13.05 -15.36 1.11
C ILE A 137 -14.01 -14.70 2.10
N ILE A 138 -15.08 -15.41 2.45
CA ILE A 138 -16.03 -14.97 3.48
C ILE A 138 -15.61 -15.60 4.81
N ILE A 139 -15.52 -14.78 5.85
CA ILE A 139 -15.22 -15.21 7.22
C ILE A 139 -16.26 -14.67 8.19
N ASN A 140 -16.40 -15.36 9.32
CA ASN A 140 -17.10 -14.82 10.48
C ASN A 140 -16.19 -13.81 11.19
N SER A 141 -16.78 -12.71 11.62
CA SER A 141 -16.15 -11.69 12.45
C SER A 141 -17.10 -11.28 13.57
N SER A 142 -16.56 -10.70 14.64
CA SER A 142 -17.36 -10.02 15.65
C SER A 142 -16.75 -8.69 16.05
N ASN A 143 -17.60 -7.68 16.29
CA ASN A 143 -17.14 -6.44 16.91
C ASN A 143 -16.90 -6.66 18.43
N TYR A 144 -16.37 -5.64 19.12
CA TYR A 144 -16.12 -5.74 20.57
C TYR A 144 -17.37 -5.67 21.45
N GLN A 145 -18.57 -5.64 20.85
CA GLN A 145 -19.85 -5.84 21.52
C GLN A 145 -20.42 -7.24 21.24
N GLU A 146 -19.60 -8.14 20.68
CA GLU A 146 -19.96 -9.52 20.32
C GLU A 146 -21.09 -9.63 19.28
N GLN A 147 -21.26 -8.60 18.45
CA GLN A 147 -22.16 -8.68 17.29
C GLN A 147 -21.40 -9.35 16.14
N ASN A 148 -21.93 -10.49 15.67
CA ASN A 148 -21.34 -11.26 14.59
C ASN A 148 -21.72 -10.70 13.23
N HIS A 149 -20.81 -10.81 12.27
CA HIS A 149 -21.02 -10.37 10.89
C HIS A 149 -20.17 -11.20 9.92
N LEU A 150 -20.76 -11.67 8.82
CA LEU A 150 -20.02 -12.24 7.69
C LEU A 150 -19.37 -11.14 6.88
N VAL A 151 -18.08 -11.25 6.61
CA VAL A 151 -17.32 -10.22 5.90
C VAL A 151 -16.36 -10.83 4.89
N TYR A 152 -16.04 -10.07 3.85
CA TYR A 152 -14.97 -10.46 2.93
C TYR A 152 -13.61 -10.10 3.50
N VAL A 153 -12.65 -11.00 3.35
CA VAL A 153 -11.22 -10.77 3.62
C VAL A 153 -10.40 -11.29 2.44
N TYR A 154 -9.25 -10.67 2.19
CA TYR A 154 -8.32 -11.14 1.16
C TYR A 154 -7.38 -12.21 1.72
N LYS A 155 -7.30 -13.34 1.02
CA LYS A 155 -6.33 -14.41 1.25
C LYS A 155 -5.46 -14.58 0.01
N ARG A 156 -4.15 -14.80 0.17
CA ARG A 156 -3.26 -14.97 -0.99
C ARG A 156 -3.68 -16.19 -1.82
N ILE A 157 -3.56 -16.08 -3.14
CA ILE A 157 -3.88 -17.18 -4.07
C ILE A 157 -2.85 -18.31 -3.96
N VAL A 158 -1.56 -17.95 -3.81
CA VAL A 158 -0.48 -18.94 -3.71
C VAL A 158 -0.40 -19.45 -2.27
N GLU A 159 -0.93 -20.65 -2.07
CA GLU A 159 -0.80 -21.36 -0.80
C GLU A 159 0.66 -21.79 -0.57
N ASN A 160 1.06 -21.94 0.70
CA ASN A 160 2.38 -22.43 1.12
C ASN A 160 3.58 -21.52 0.80
N GLN A 161 3.38 -20.22 0.58
CA GLN A 161 4.51 -19.29 0.58
C GLN A 161 5.16 -19.24 1.96
N LEU A 162 6.50 -19.16 1.96
CA LEU A 162 7.31 -19.07 3.16
C LEU A 162 6.83 -17.92 4.04
N ILE A 163 6.69 -18.21 5.34
CA ILE A 163 6.48 -17.19 6.35
C ILE A 163 7.76 -16.37 6.45
N CYS A 164 7.63 -15.05 6.42
CA CYS A 164 8.73 -14.14 6.68
C CYS A 164 8.22 -12.94 7.48
N PRO A 165 9.06 -12.36 8.36
CA PRO A 165 8.66 -11.20 9.14
C PRO A 165 8.26 -10.01 8.23
N PRO A 166 7.25 -9.22 8.63
CA PRO A 166 6.95 -7.95 7.97
C PRO A 166 8.11 -6.97 8.14
N SER A 167 8.24 -6.03 7.20
CA SER A 167 9.06 -4.85 7.47
C SER A 167 8.50 -4.05 8.63
N GLU A 168 9.38 -3.43 9.42
CA GLU A 168 9.00 -2.55 10.52
C GLU A 168 8.11 -1.39 10.02
N ARG A 169 8.37 -0.86 8.81
CA ARG A 169 7.46 0.10 8.14
C ARG A 169 6.05 -0.46 8.00
N TYR A 170 5.91 -1.66 7.44
CA TYR A 170 4.60 -2.25 7.19
C TYR A 170 3.84 -2.54 8.48
N LEU A 171 4.54 -3.03 9.51
CA LEU A 171 3.93 -3.26 10.82
C LEU A 171 3.51 -1.96 11.51
N ASP A 172 4.32 -0.89 11.40
CA ASP A 172 3.99 0.42 11.94
C ASP A 172 2.71 1.01 11.30
N ILE A 173 2.51 0.82 9.98
CA ILE A 173 1.27 1.19 9.29
C ILE A 173 0.07 0.47 9.91
N ILE A 174 0.18 -0.85 10.13
CA ILE A 174 -0.88 -1.69 10.73
C ILE A 174 -1.18 -1.19 12.15
N ILE A 175 -0.15 -1.06 12.99
CA ILE A 175 -0.27 -0.63 14.39
C ILE A 175 -0.98 0.72 14.49
N LYS A 176 -0.60 1.70 13.67
CA LYS A 176 -1.24 3.03 13.66
C LYS A 176 -2.68 3.00 13.22
N GLY A 177 -3.00 2.14 12.26
CA GLY A 177 -4.39 1.90 11.86
C GLY A 177 -5.20 1.29 13.00
N CYS A 178 -4.66 0.27 13.66
CA CYS A 178 -5.26 -0.37 14.82
C CYS A 178 -5.52 0.65 15.95
N ASP A 179 -4.53 1.48 16.27
CA ASP A 179 -4.64 2.51 17.30
C ASP A 179 -5.71 3.56 16.94
N TYR A 180 -5.69 4.07 15.70
CA TYR A 180 -6.67 5.04 15.21
C TYR A 180 -8.11 4.53 15.32
N TYR A 181 -8.35 3.27 14.96
CA TYR A 181 -9.67 2.64 15.05
C TYR A 181 -9.97 2.00 16.41
N LYS A 182 -9.09 2.17 17.41
CA LYS A 182 -9.26 1.64 18.78
C LYS A 182 -9.42 0.12 18.83
N VAL A 183 -8.64 -0.59 18.01
CA VAL A 183 -8.42 -2.04 18.16
C VAL A 183 -7.90 -2.32 19.56
N GLN A 184 -8.27 -3.46 20.14
CA GLN A 184 -7.95 -3.80 21.52
C GLN A 184 -6.44 -3.68 21.82
N SER A 185 -6.10 -2.99 22.91
CA SER A 185 -4.71 -2.68 23.29
C SER A 185 -3.84 -3.91 23.47
N ALA A 186 -4.39 -5.01 23.99
CA ALA A 186 -3.69 -6.28 24.12
C ALA A 186 -3.18 -6.81 22.76
N TYR A 187 -4.02 -6.74 21.72
CA TYR A 187 -3.62 -7.14 20.36
C TYR A 187 -2.55 -6.19 19.79
N ILE A 188 -2.72 -4.88 20.00
CA ILE A 188 -1.71 -3.88 19.56
C ILE A 188 -0.37 -4.13 20.25
N ASN A 189 -0.36 -4.45 21.55
CA ASN A 189 0.87 -4.76 22.29
C ASN A 189 1.54 -6.03 21.77
N ARG A 190 0.77 -7.07 21.45
CA ARG A 190 1.30 -8.27 20.79
C ARG A 190 2.00 -7.94 19.47
N LEU A 191 1.38 -7.11 18.62
CA LEU A 191 2.04 -6.64 17.40
C LEU A 191 3.33 -5.86 17.71
N LYS A 192 3.32 -4.96 18.71
CA LYS A 192 4.48 -4.10 19.03
C LYS A 192 5.66 -4.88 19.59
N TYR A 193 5.42 -5.89 20.42
CA TYR A 193 6.45 -6.48 21.27
C TYR A 193 6.75 -7.95 21.00
N GLU A 194 5.82 -8.67 20.35
CA GLU A 194 5.97 -10.12 20.10
C GLU A 194 6.14 -10.45 18.61
N GLN A 195 5.67 -9.59 17.70
CA GLN A 195 5.83 -9.81 16.26
C GLN A 195 7.26 -9.51 15.82
N GLU A 196 7.96 -10.53 15.30
CA GLU A 196 9.25 -10.36 14.65
C GLU A 196 9.12 -9.42 13.43
N VAL A 197 10.11 -8.55 13.22
CA VAL A 197 10.13 -7.56 12.13
C VAL A 197 11.50 -7.50 11.45
N VAL A 198 11.50 -7.12 10.18
CA VAL A 198 12.71 -6.66 9.48
C VAL A 198 12.89 -5.16 9.77
N PRO A 199 13.98 -4.74 10.45
CA PRO A 199 14.19 -3.34 10.80
C PRO A 199 14.20 -2.41 9.57
N ARG A 200 13.75 -1.17 9.76
CA ARG A 200 13.90 -0.13 8.74
C ARG A 200 15.38 0.11 8.44
N LYS A 201 15.68 0.34 7.16
CA LYS A 201 17.00 0.82 6.77
C LYS A 201 17.26 2.22 7.30
N GLN A 202 18.51 2.47 7.67
CA GLN A 202 18.96 3.80 8.03
C GLN A 202 19.28 4.61 6.77
N PRO A 203 19.10 5.94 6.76
CA PRO A 203 19.26 6.76 5.56
C PRO A 203 20.60 6.61 4.84
N HIS A 204 21.69 6.45 5.60
CA HIS A 204 23.03 6.26 5.04
C HIS A 204 23.24 4.88 4.38
N THR A 205 22.29 3.95 4.54
CA THR A 205 22.30 2.62 3.92
C THR A 205 21.41 2.52 2.69
N PHE A 206 20.64 3.59 2.39
CA PHE A 206 19.80 3.64 1.20
C PHE A 206 20.65 3.49 -0.05
N GLN A 207 20.21 2.60 -0.93
CA GLN A 207 20.78 2.39 -2.24
C GLN A 207 20.28 3.47 -3.20
N SER A 208 21.15 3.85 -4.12
CA SER A 208 20.85 4.79 -5.20
C SER A 208 21.37 4.23 -6.50
N PHE A 209 20.77 4.60 -7.62
CA PHE A 209 21.30 4.25 -8.92
C PHE A 209 22.57 5.06 -9.21
N THR A 210 23.70 4.36 -9.28
CA THR A 210 25.02 4.94 -9.52
C THR A 210 25.42 4.94 -10.99
N ASP A 211 24.94 3.97 -11.76
CA ASP A 211 25.37 3.72 -13.14
C ASP A 211 24.62 4.61 -14.16
N ILE A 212 24.54 5.91 -13.87
CA ILE A 212 23.82 6.91 -14.67
C ILE A 212 24.82 7.75 -15.46
N PRO A 213 24.62 7.96 -16.78
CA PRO A 213 25.44 8.88 -17.55
C PRO A 213 25.46 10.29 -16.91
N GLU A 214 26.65 10.81 -16.62
CA GLU A 214 26.81 12.09 -15.89
C GLU A 214 26.41 13.32 -16.73
N ASP A 215 26.62 13.25 -18.04
CA ASP A 215 26.44 14.39 -18.97
C ASP A 215 25.14 14.31 -19.80
N VAL A 216 24.24 13.37 -19.49
CA VAL A 216 22.97 13.20 -20.23
C VAL A 216 21.80 13.71 -19.41
N PHE A 217 21.18 14.79 -19.89
CA PHE A 217 20.07 15.45 -19.22
C PHE A 217 18.87 15.67 -20.14
N TYR A 218 17.70 15.29 -19.64
CA TYR A 218 16.42 15.46 -20.32
C TYR A 218 15.55 16.51 -19.62
N SER A 219 14.71 17.21 -20.37
CA SER A 219 13.69 18.08 -19.84
C SER A 219 12.46 17.30 -19.36
N VAL A 220 11.57 17.96 -18.62
CA VAL A 220 10.29 17.37 -18.20
C VAL A 220 9.40 17.11 -19.42
N GLU A 221 9.46 17.98 -20.43
CA GLU A 221 8.71 17.86 -21.68
C GLU A 221 9.22 16.67 -22.52
N GLU A 222 10.53 16.45 -22.57
CA GLU A 222 11.10 15.25 -23.21
C GLU A 222 10.64 13.99 -22.47
N LEU A 223 10.74 13.95 -21.14
CA LEU A 223 10.25 12.82 -20.35
C LEU A 223 8.76 12.54 -20.63
N ALA A 224 7.92 13.57 -20.70
CA ALA A 224 6.48 13.44 -20.91
C ALA A 224 6.08 12.79 -22.25
N GLN A 225 6.94 12.83 -23.27
CA GLN A 225 6.69 12.15 -24.55
C GLN A 225 6.76 10.61 -24.42
N HIS A 226 7.42 10.11 -23.38
CA HIS A 226 7.68 8.69 -23.14
C HIS A 226 6.71 8.09 -22.12
N ASP A 227 5.42 8.44 -22.21
CA ASP A 227 4.35 7.98 -21.30
C ASP A 227 3.77 6.58 -21.65
N GLY A 228 4.25 5.99 -22.74
CA GLY A 228 3.82 4.69 -23.26
C GLY A 228 2.53 4.73 -24.10
N ASN A 229 1.99 5.91 -24.45
CA ASN A 229 0.88 6.06 -25.38
C ASN A 229 1.32 6.01 -26.85
N ASP A 230 2.52 6.48 -27.16
CA ASP A 230 3.15 6.28 -28.47
C ASP A 230 3.90 4.94 -28.51
N PRO A 231 3.46 3.96 -29.32
CA PRO A 231 4.16 2.66 -29.43
C PRO A 231 5.53 2.76 -30.10
N GLY A 232 5.86 3.87 -30.76
CA GLY A 232 7.17 4.13 -31.35
C GLY A 232 8.21 4.64 -30.35
N LEU A 233 7.80 5.01 -29.14
CA LEU A 233 8.68 5.50 -28.09
C LEU A 233 8.77 4.50 -26.93
N PRO A 234 9.96 4.30 -26.34
CA PRO A 234 10.08 3.52 -25.12
C PRO A 234 9.37 4.21 -23.95
N LEU A 235 8.92 3.45 -22.97
CA LEU A 235 8.37 3.99 -21.73
C LEU A 235 9.51 4.49 -20.84
N TRP A 236 9.48 5.75 -20.44
CA TRP A 236 10.41 6.33 -19.48
C TRP A 236 9.69 6.71 -18.19
N LEU A 237 10.42 6.72 -17.09
CA LEU A 237 10.03 7.36 -15.85
C LEU A 237 11.25 7.99 -15.18
N SER A 238 11.03 9.00 -14.35
CA SER A 238 12.07 9.50 -13.44
C SER A 238 11.81 9.00 -12.02
N ILE A 239 12.87 8.65 -11.29
CA ILE A 239 12.83 8.40 -9.85
C ILE A 239 13.95 9.19 -9.19
N ASN A 240 13.58 10.10 -8.29
CA ASN A 240 14.49 11.01 -7.62
C ASN A 240 15.44 11.73 -8.61
N GLY A 241 14.88 12.23 -9.71
CA GLY A 241 15.59 12.94 -10.78
C GLY A 241 16.39 12.07 -11.75
N LYS A 242 16.32 10.73 -11.64
CA LYS A 242 17.07 9.77 -12.45
C LYS A 242 16.14 9.11 -13.43
N ILE A 243 16.46 9.11 -14.71
CA ILE A 243 15.58 8.61 -15.76
C ILE A 243 15.93 7.16 -16.10
N LEU A 244 14.91 6.31 -16.02
CA LEU A 244 14.96 4.92 -16.40
C LEU A 244 14.10 4.69 -17.64
N GLU A 245 14.69 4.02 -18.61
CA GLU A 245 14.02 3.48 -19.78
C GLU A 245 13.60 2.04 -19.52
N TYR A 246 12.32 1.74 -19.76
CA TYR A 246 11.79 0.39 -19.75
C TYR A 246 11.90 -0.23 -21.14
N SER A 247 12.60 -1.36 -21.27
CA SER A 247 12.88 -2.04 -22.54
C SER A 247 11.66 -2.70 -23.20
N GLY A 248 10.47 -2.55 -22.62
CA GLY A 248 9.21 -3.06 -23.15
C GLY A 248 8.86 -4.47 -22.68
N LEU A 249 7.73 -4.99 -23.17
CA LEU A 249 7.31 -6.35 -22.93
C LEU A 249 8.17 -7.30 -23.77
N PRO A 250 8.70 -8.40 -23.18
CA PRO A 250 9.38 -9.41 -23.99
C PRO A 250 8.36 -10.14 -24.90
N PRO A 251 8.82 -11.01 -25.83
CA PRO A 251 7.93 -11.90 -26.57
C PRO A 251 7.05 -12.77 -25.66
N VAL A 252 5.86 -13.18 -26.13
CA VAL A 252 4.85 -13.93 -25.33
C VAL A 252 5.40 -15.26 -24.81
N ASP A 253 6.31 -15.89 -25.54
CA ASP A 253 6.96 -17.16 -25.19
C ASP A 253 8.15 -17.00 -24.22
N HIS A 254 8.53 -15.76 -23.88
CA HIS A 254 9.61 -15.50 -22.94
C HIS A 254 9.17 -15.78 -21.48
N PRO A 255 10.01 -16.41 -20.63
CA PRO A 255 9.63 -16.82 -19.27
C PRO A 255 9.17 -15.68 -18.36
N ASP A 256 9.63 -14.45 -18.60
CA ASP A 256 9.26 -13.27 -17.81
C ASP A 256 8.06 -12.49 -18.39
N TYR A 257 7.44 -12.94 -19.51
CA TYR A 257 6.35 -12.22 -20.16
C TYR A 257 5.20 -11.91 -19.21
N GLU A 258 4.68 -12.92 -18.51
CA GLU A 258 3.57 -12.76 -17.57
C GLU A 258 3.88 -11.78 -16.44
N LEU A 259 5.12 -11.81 -15.93
CA LEU A 259 5.55 -10.89 -14.89
C LEU A 259 5.57 -9.45 -15.40
N GLN A 260 6.20 -9.23 -16.56
CA GLN A 260 6.30 -7.90 -17.17
C GLN A 260 4.93 -7.38 -17.62
N TYR A 261 4.08 -8.24 -18.19
CA TYR A 261 2.72 -7.92 -18.61
C TYR A 261 1.86 -7.42 -17.44
N ARG A 262 2.02 -7.99 -16.24
CA ARG A 262 1.32 -7.54 -15.03
C ARG A 262 1.80 -6.18 -14.51
N PHE A 263 3.09 -5.91 -14.58
CA PHE A 263 3.65 -4.65 -14.08
C PHE A 263 3.53 -3.48 -15.07
N TYR A 264 3.55 -3.76 -16.37
CA TYR A 264 3.55 -2.74 -17.40
C TYR A 264 2.36 -1.76 -17.30
N PRO A 265 1.09 -2.19 -17.10
CA PRO A 265 -0.02 -1.27 -16.92
C PRO A 265 0.15 -0.31 -15.75
N PHE A 266 0.75 -0.78 -14.65
CA PHE A 266 1.03 0.06 -13.48
C PHE A 266 2.07 1.13 -13.82
N PHE A 267 3.22 0.76 -14.40
CA PHE A 267 4.24 1.73 -14.77
C PHE A 267 3.74 2.70 -15.83
N LYS A 268 3.10 2.22 -16.89
CA LYS A 268 2.52 3.06 -17.94
C LYS A 268 1.52 4.06 -17.36
N SER A 269 0.50 3.60 -16.64
CA SER A 269 -0.59 4.48 -16.20
C SER A 269 -0.20 5.42 -15.05
N ARG A 270 0.68 4.99 -14.14
CA ARG A 270 0.99 5.74 -12.91
C ARG A 270 2.33 6.46 -12.95
N CYS A 271 3.30 5.99 -13.75
CA CYS A 271 4.69 6.44 -13.69
C CYS A 271 5.25 6.89 -15.05
N GLY A 272 4.60 6.51 -16.15
CA GLY A 272 5.05 6.83 -17.50
C GLY A 272 5.12 8.33 -17.72
N GLY A 273 6.24 8.76 -18.30
CA GLY A 273 6.52 10.13 -18.71
C GLY A 273 6.50 11.15 -17.57
N ARG A 274 6.82 10.74 -16.33
CA ARG A 274 6.80 11.67 -15.18
C ARG A 274 7.83 11.31 -14.11
N GLU A 275 8.02 12.24 -13.17
CA GLU A 275 8.72 12.00 -11.91
C GLU A 275 7.83 11.13 -11.00
N ALA A 276 8.19 9.87 -10.85
CA ALA A 276 7.41 8.86 -10.14
C ALA A 276 7.59 8.90 -8.62
N THR A 277 8.56 9.66 -8.08
CA THR A 277 8.86 9.66 -6.63
C THR A 277 7.63 9.97 -5.79
N TYR A 278 6.82 10.97 -6.18
CA TYR A 278 5.63 11.33 -5.43
C TYR A 278 4.52 10.28 -5.50
N VAL A 279 4.27 9.74 -6.70
CA VAL A 279 3.30 8.65 -6.89
C VAL A 279 3.70 7.43 -6.07
N MET A 280 5.00 7.11 -6.06
CA MET A 280 5.57 6.04 -5.24
C MET A 280 5.45 6.33 -3.75
N ALA A 281 5.74 7.55 -3.29
CA ALA A 281 5.59 7.95 -1.89
C ALA A 281 4.16 7.77 -1.38
N ARG A 282 3.16 8.08 -2.21
CA ARG A 282 1.75 7.82 -1.90
C ARG A 282 1.42 6.33 -1.86
N THR A 283 1.90 5.57 -2.84
CA THR A 283 1.62 4.13 -2.96
C THR A 283 2.30 3.32 -1.85
N MET A 284 3.51 3.70 -1.48
CA MET A 284 4.36 3.06 -0.48
C MET A 284 4.40 3.84 0.83
N TYR A 285 3.25 4.40 1.23
CA TYR A 285 3.08 5.21 2.44
C TYR A 285 4.03 4.81 3.59
N GLU A 286 4.78 5.78 4.11
CA GLU A 286 5.72 5.63 5.22
C GLU A 286 5.34 6.60 6.34
N PRO A 287 4.86 6.07 7.49
CA PRO A 287 4.45 6.90 8.63
C PRO A 287 5.50 7.86 9.19
N LEU A 288 6.80 7.64 8.94
CA LEU A 288 7.85 8.59 9.35
C LEU A 288 7.72 9.96 8.66
N TYR A 289 7.12 10.02 7.48
CA TYR A 289 7.01 11.25 6.70
C TYR A 289 5.57 11.74 6.64
N VAL A 290 5.39 13.04 6.76
CA VAL A 290 4.09 13.68 6.53
C VAL A 290 3.71 13.50 5.06
N ILE A 291 2.46 13.13 4.79
CA ILE A 291 1.97 13.06 3.41
C ILE A 291 2.05 14.45 2.79
N SER A 292 2.86 14.55 1.75
CA SER A 292 2.96 15.73 0.92
C SER A 292 1.69 15.94 0.09
N SER A 293 1.34 17.19 -0.16
CA SER A 293 0.23 17.55 -1.04
C SER A 293 0.63 17.58 -2.52
N ASN A 294 1.93 17.70 -2.79
CA ASN A 294 2.52 17.82 -4.12
C ASN A 294 3.97 17.28 -4.16
N ASP A 295 4.60 17.21 -5.32
CA ASP A 295 5.95 16.61 -5.45
C ASP A 295 7.04 17.38 -4.70
N ASN A 296 6.86 18.69 -4.49
CA ASN A 296 7.87 19.57 -3.92
C ASN A 296 7.95 19.48 -2.38
N ASP A 297 6.91 18.98 -1.69
CA ASP A 297 6.95 18.85 -0.22
C ASP A 297 7.64 17.55 0.26
N LEU A 298 8.19 16.72 -0.65
CA LEU A 298 8.98 15.55 -0.25
C LEU A 298 10.40 15.95 0.16
N CYS A 299 10.75 15.72 1.43
CA CYS A 299 12.11 15.94 1.90
C CYS A 299 13.12 14.99 1.21
N VAL A 300 14.39 15.41 1.14
CA VAL A 300 15.48 14.65 0.49
C VAL A 300 15.55 13.20 0.99
N GLN A 301 15.41 13.00 2.30
CA GLN A 301 15.45 11.67 2.90
C GLN A 301 14.29 10.77 2.44
N HIS A 302 13.08 11.30 2.32
CA HIS A 302 11.93 10.54 1.83
C HIS A 302 12.12 10.17 0.35
N ARG A 303 12.59 11.11 -0.48
CA ARG A 303 12.91 10.83 -1.89
C ARG A 303 13.96 9.72 -2.03
N ALA A 304 15.00 9.75 -1.20
CA ALA A 304 16.04 8.71 -1.18
C ALA A 304 15.49 7.35 -0.70
N ALA A 305 14.60 7.33 0.30
CA ALA A 305 13.95 6.10 0.75
C ALA A 305 13.08 5.47 -0.34
N ILE A 306 12.35 6.30 -1.10
CA ILE A 306 11.53 5.84 -2.23
C ILE A 306 12.40 5.31 -3.38
N GLU A 307 13.54 5.96 -3.65
CA GLU A 307 14.52 5.45 -4.60
C GLU A 307 15.09 4.09 -4.16
N ASP A 308 15.45 3.91 -2.88
CA ASP A 308 15.95 2.63 -2.36
C ASP A 308 14.92 1.50 -2.52
N GLU A 309 13.65 1.75 -2.17
CA GLU A 309 12.57 0.78 -2.37
C GLU A 309 12.39 0.44 -3.85
N PHE A 310 12.48 1.44 -4.73
CA PHE A 310 12.41 1.23 -6.18
C PHE A 310 13.62 0.45 -6.69
N TYR A 311 14.83 0.76 -6.21
CA TYR A 311 16.08 0.09 -6.50
C TYR A 311 15.98 -1.41 -6.23
N HIS A 312 15.43 -1.82 -5.08
CA HIS A 312 15.29 -3.23 -4.76
C HIS A 312 14.25 -3.95 -5.63
N ARG A 313 13.15 -3.29 -5.98
CA ARG A 313 12.14 -3.85 -6.87
C ARG A 313 12.68 -4.11 -8.28
N ILE A 314 13.51 -3.20 -8.80
CA ILE A 314 14.06 -3.36 -10.14
C ILE A 314 15.34 -4.20 -10.17
N ASN A 315 16.17 -4.18 -9.11
CA ASN A 315 17.38 -5.01 -9.06
C ASN A 315 17.13 -6.48 -8.70
N TYR A 316 15.88 -6.87 -8.49
CA TYR A 316 15.51 -8.28 -8.53
C TYR A 316 15.90 -8.84 -9.91
N VAL A 317 16.64 -9.96 -9.95
CA VAL A 317 17.37 -10.46 -11.14
C VAL A 317 16.49 -10.50 -12.40
N GLN A 318 15.22 -10.90 -12.26
CA GLN A 318 14.28 -10.98 -13.38
C GLN A 318 13.90 -9.61 -13.95
N ASN A 319 13.85 -8.56 -13.12
CA ASN A 319 13.44 -7.21 -13.53
C ASN A 319 14.61 -6.37 -14.05
N LYS A 320 15.83 -6.57 -13.53
CA LYS A 320 16.97 -5.67 -13.79
C LYS A 320 17.26 -5.47 -15.28
N LYS A 321 17.13 -6.52 -16.08
CA LYS A 321 17.41 -6.49 -17.53
C LYS A 321 16.41 -5.68 -18.36
N TYR A 322 15.26 -5.30 -17.80
CA TYR A 322 14.23 -4.51 -18.48
C TYR A 322 14.35 -3.02 -18.20
N TRP A 323 15.30 -2.60 -17.36
CA TRP A 323 15.48 -1.21 -16.98
C TRP A 323 16.88 -0.74 -17.32
N LYS A 324 16.97 0.36 -18.05
CA LYS A 324 18.22 1.02 -18.40
C LYS A 324 18.23 2.42 -17.84
N LEU A 325 19.29 2.77 -17.11
CA LEU A 325 19.54 4.14 -16.69
C LEU A 325 20.05 4.94 -17.90
N ILE A 326 19.35 6.02 -18.27
CA ILE A 326 19.66 6.76 -19.51
C ILE A 326 20.10 8.20 -19.28
N GLY A 327 19.85 8.77 -18.09
CA GLY A 327 20.30 10.11 -17.75
C GLY A 327 19.56 10.68 -16.54
N ARG A 328 19.54 12.00 -16.44
CA ARG A 328 18.91 12.74 -15.33
C ARG A 328 17.92 13.78 -15.85
N LEU A 329 16.97 14.16 -15.01
CA LEU A 329 16.18 15.36 -15.28
C LEU A 329 17.06 16.61 -15.12
N ARG A 330 16.92 17.58 -16.02
CA ARG A 330 17.53 18.90 -15.86
C ARG A 330 16.97 19.56 -14.60
N VAL A 331 17.85 19.92 -13.67
CA VAL A 331 17.47 20.75 -12.53
C VAL A 331 17.15 22.14 -13.06
N THR A 332 15.88 22.51 -13.07
CA THR A 332 15.51 23.90 -13.28
C THR A 332 15.86 24.63 -11.99
N ASN A 333 16.70 25.68 -12.07
CA ASN A 333 17.15 26.48 -10.92
C ASN A 333 16.01 27.27 -10.24
N SER A 334 14.76 26.88 -10.42
CA SER A 334 13.57 27.62 -10.00
C SER A 334 13.27 27.49 -8.51
N SER A 335 14.01 26.67 -7.75
CA SER A 335 13.69 26.37 -6.35
C SER A 335 14.86 25.75 -5.59
N LEU A 336 16.03 26.42 -5.61
CA LEU A 336 17.03 26.29 -4.55
C LEU A 336 16.90 27.44 -3.56
#